data_AF-A0A537X666-F1
#
_entry.id   AF-A0A537X666-F1
#
_cell.length_a   1.000
_cell.length_b   1.000
_cell.length_c   1.000
_cell.angle_alpha   90.00
_cell.angle_beta   90.00
_cell.angle_gamma   90.00
#
_symmetry.space_group_name_H-M   'P 1'
#
loop_
_entity.id
_entity.type
_entity.pdbx_description
1 polymer ?
#
loop_
_entity_poly.entity_id
_entity_poly.type
_entity_poly.pdbx_seq_one_letter_code
_entity_poly.pdbx_strand_id
1 'polypeptide(L)' 'MRAIDCPCGHHFEAETDAELFGLCREHVDRDHPEMERSDEQIRERIAADAYAAEAVA' A
#
# COMPACT_ATOMS: atom_id res chain seq x y z
N MET A 1 7.95 -4.70 10.16
CA MET A 1 7.21 -3.68 9.39
C MET A 1 6.55 -4.37 8.20
N ARG A 2 5.62 -3.68 7.54
CA ARG A 2 4.93 -4.15 6.34
C ARG A 2 5.29 -3.21 5.21
N ALA A 3 5.62 -3.78 4.06
CA ALA A 3 5.97 -3.01 2.88
C ALA A 3 5.24 -3.53 1.65
N ILE A 4 4.97 -2.66 0.69
CA ILE A 4 4.38 -3.02 -0.59
C ILE A 4 4.97 -2.16 -1.70
N ASP A 5 5.23 -2.78 -2.84
CA ASP A 5 5.64 -2.10 -4.06
C ASP A 5 4.42 -1.88 -4.97
N CYS A 6 4.19 -0.61 -5.29
CA CYS A 6 3.16 -0.24 -6.25
C CYS A 6 3.68 -0.44 -7.68
N PRO A 7 2.85 -0.95 -8.62
CA PRO A 7 3.24 -1.12 -10.02
C PRO A 7 3.70 0.16 -10.72
N CYS A 8 3.36 1.34 -10.18
CA CYS A 8 3.88 2.63 -10.64
C CYS A 8 5.34 2.90 -10.24
N GLY A 9 5.97 2.01 -9.46
CA GLY A 9 7.34 2.12 -8.97
C GLY A 9 7.48 2.75 -7.58
N HIS A 10 6.38 3.10 -6.91
CA HIS A 10 6.42 3.63 -5.54
C HIS A 10 6.52 2.51 -4.50
N HIS A 11 7.36 2.72 -3.50
CA HIS A 11 7.51 1.84 -2.34
C HIS A 11 6.85 2.46 -1.11
N PHE A 12 6.06 1.68 -0.38
CA PHE A 12 5.43 2.12 0.86
C PHE A 12 5.78 1.17 2.00
N GLU A 13 6.06 1.73 3.17
CA GLU A 13 6.35 1.00 4.39
C GLU A 13 5.53 1.55 5.55
N ALA A 14 5.04 0.67 6.41
CA ALA A 14 4.34 1.04 7.63
C ALA A 14 4.53 -0.04 8.72
N GLU A 15 4.18 0.26 9.96
CA GLU A 15 4.27 -0.72 11.04
C GLU A 15 3.21 -1.82 10.90
N THR A 16 2.04 -1.45 10.35
CA THR A 16 0.87 -2.33 10.20
C THR A 16 0.22 -2.23 8.82
N ASP A 17 -0.54 -3.26 8.42
CA ASP A 17 -1.33 -3.27 7.18
C ASP A 17 -2.36 -2.14 7.15
N ALA A 18 -2.88 -1.72 8.30
CA ALA A 18 -3.85 -0.63 8.40
C ALA A 18 -3.23 0.72 8.06
N GLU A 19 -2.01 0.98 8.53
CA GLU A 19 -1.26 2.18 8.17
C GLU A 19 -0.81 2.13 6.71
N LEU A 20 -0.37 0.95 6.24
CA LEU A 20 -0.02 0.74 4.83
C LEU A 20 -1.21 0.99 3.90
N PHE A 21 -2.42 0.62 4.33
CA PHE A 21 -3.68 0.92 3.65
C PHE A 21 -3.91 2.42 3.54
N GLY A 22 -3.70 3.18 4.62
CA GLY A 22 -3.82 4.64 4.58
C GLY A 22 -2.90 5.27 3.53
N LEU A 23 -1.63 4.86 3.50
CA LEU A 23 -0.65 5.33 2.52
C LEU A 23 -1.05 4.96 1.08
N CYS A 24 -1.45 3.72 0.84
CA CYS A 24 -1.86 3.26 -0.48
C CYS A 24 -3.15 3.95 -0.95
N ARG A 25 -4.11 4.20 -0.05
CA ARG A 25 -5.37 4.88 -0.36
C ARG A 25 -5.12 6.32 -0.77
N GLU A 26 -4.34 7.07 0.01
CA GLU A 26 -3.96 8.45 -0.33
C GLU A 26 -3.23 8.49 -1.68
N HIS A 27 -2.28 7.59 -1.90
CA HIS A 27 -1.54 7.49 -3.16
C HIS A 27 -2.47 7.23 -4.35
N VAL A 28 -3.40 6.28 -4.24
CA VAL A 28 -4.33 5.98 -5.33
C VAL A 28 -5.25 7.18 -5.60
N ASP A 29 -5.80 7.83 -4.58
CA ASP A 29 -6.65 9.02 -4.80
C ASP A 29 -5.90 10.19 -5.45
N ARG A 30 -4.63 10.41 -5.09
CA ARG A 30 -3.84 11.54 -5.59
C ARG A 30 -3.20 11.28 -6.94
N ASP A 31 -2.54 10.13 -7.08
CA ASP A 31 -1.69 9.81 -8.22
C ASP A 31 -2.44 8.98 -9.29
N HIS A 32 -3.54 8.32 -8.90
CA HIS A 32 -4.32 7.45 -9.77
C HIS A 32 -5.86 7.59 -9.61
N PRO A 33 -6.42 8.82 -9.63
CA PRO A 33 -7.85 9.03 -9.43
C PRO A 33 -8.72 8.31 -10.49
N GLU A 34 -8.19 8.13 -11.70
CA GLU A 34 -8.85 7.42 -12.80
C GLU A 34 -8.97 5.90 -12.61
N MET A 35 -8.21 5.31 -11.68
CA MET A 35 -8.28 3.87 -11.41
C MET A 35 -9.47 3.50 -10.52
N GLU A 36 -10.11 4.48 -9.87
CA GLU A 36 -11.32 4.34 -9.03
C GLU A 36 -11.31 3.10 -8.12
N ARG A 37 -10.16 2.75 -7.54
CA ARG A 37 -10.07 1.54 -6.71
C ARG A 37 -10.86 1.71 -5.43
N SER A 38 -11.69 0.71 -5.13
CA SER A 38 -12.38 0.61 -3.85
C SER A 38 -11.40 0.28 -2.73
N ASP A 39 -11.76 0.67 -1.50
CA ASP A 39 -10.98 0.33 -0.31
C ASP A 39 -10.73 -1.17 -0.17
N GLU A 40 -11.72 -1.99 -0.52
CA GLU A 40 -11.61 -3.45 -0.49
C GLU A 40 -10.52 -3.95 -1.44
N GLN A 41 -10.47 -3.45 -2.68
CA GLN A 41 -9.44 -3.83 -3.64
C GLN A 41 -8.03 -3.45 -3.16
N ILE A 42 -7.89 -2.31 -2.47
CA ILE A 42 -6.61 -1.89 -1.89
C ILE A 42 -6.23 -2.81 -0.73
N ARG A 43 -7.18 -3.19 0.13
CA ARG A 43 -6.94 -4.14 1.23
C ARG A 43 -6.57 -5.53 0.73
N GLU A 44 -7.28 -6.04 -0.27
CA GLU A 44 -6.97 -7.33 -0.91
C GLU A 44 -5.55 -7.33 -1.48
N ARG A 45 -5.16 -6.22 -2.11
CA ARG A 45 -3.81 -6.06 -2.66
C ARG A 45 -2.74 -6.03 -1.56
N ILE A 46 -2.99 -5.35 -0.46
CA ILE A 46 -2.07 -5.34 0.69
C ILE A 46 -1.96 -6.75 1.29
N ALA A 47 -3.08 -7.46 1.45
CA ALA A 47 -3.07 -8.81 1.97
C ALA A 47 -2.31 -9.80 1.05
N ALA A 48 -2.38 -9.59 -0.27
CA ALA A 48 -1.75 -10.46 -1.27
C ALA A 48 -0.27 -10.13 -1.53
N ASP A 49 0.07 -8.85 -1.68
CA ASP A 49 1.36 -8.40 -2.19
C ASP A 49 2.27 -7.79 -1.11
N ALA A 50 1.75 -7.34 0.03
CA ALA A 50 2.60 -6.75 1.04
C ALA A 50 3.46 -7.82 1.72
N TYR A 51 4.72 -7.50 1.94
CA TYR A 51 5.73 -8.38 2.53
C TYR A 51 6.21 -7.84 3.88
N ALA A 52 6.91 -8.69 4.63
CA ALA A 52 7.57 -8.26 5.86
C ALA A 52 8.83 -7.47 5.49
N ALA A 53 8.91 -6.22 5.94
CA ALA A 53 10.12 -5.42 5.89
C ALA A 53 10.79 -5.43 7.26
N GLU A 54 12.10 -5.68 7.27
CA GLU A 54 12.93 -5.60 8.46
C GLU A 54 13.24 -4.13 8.74
N ALA A 55 13.02 -3.68 9.99
CA ALA A 55 13.49 -2.37 10.40
C ALA A 55 15.02 -2.44 10.47
N VAL A 56 15.70 -1.76 9.55
CA VAL A 56 17.16 -1.62 9.65
C VAL A 56 17.43 -0.76 10.89
N ALA A 57 17.97 -1.43 11.92
CA ALA A 57 18.28 -0.84 13.23
C ALA A 57 19.41 0.19 13.16
#